data_AF-A0A1B1KB32-F1
#
_entry.id   AF-A0A1B1KB32-F1
#
_cell.length_a   1.000
_cell.length_b   1.000
_cell.length_c   1.000
_cell.angle_alpha   90.00
_cell.angle_beta   90.00
_cell.angle_gamma   90.00
#
_symmetry.space_group_name_H-M   'P 1'
#
loop_
_entity.id
_entity.type
_entity.pdbx_description
1 polymer ?
#
loop_
_entity_poly.entity_id
_entity_poly.type
_entity_poly.pdbx_seq_one_letter_code
_entity_poly.pdbx_strand_id
1 'polypeptide(L)'
;MMASLAPPCNGPFNAPIAAEDESLTAESAALARIGLARYFAGALLLPYTLFLGAAESLHYDIDLLSLKFEVGFETICRLLTTLQRPGERGVSFFFVRTDGVGKISKRQSANAFHVSRVGDSCPLWVVHEAFANPGRILTQVSKMPDRRAYLWIARTTHSGGLGYLAPERNFAIGLGCVIGYADRLVYSRVRATRVPAAGPVGAPHP
;
A
#
# COMPACT_ATOMS: atom_id res chain seq x y z
N MET A 1 31.79 43.18 4.35
CA MET A 1 31.79 42.32 3.14
C MET A 1 32.71 41.14 3.42
N MET A 2 32.17 40.03 3.94
CA MET A 2 32.86 38.74 3.96
C MET A 2 31.94 37.72 3.32
N ALA A 3 32.39 37.16 2.20
CA ALA A 3 31.67 36.19 1.41
C ALA A 3 31.80 34.79 2.05
N SER A 4 30.65 34.26 2.43
CA SER A 4 30.19 32.87 2.35
C SER A 4 31.25 31.76 2.18
N LEU A 5 31.47 31.00 3.26
CA LEU A 5 31.87 29.59 3.19
C LEU A 5 30.63 28.71 2.91
N ALA A 6 30.66 27.93 1.84
CA ALA A 6 29.97 26.63 1.76
C ALA A 6 30.67 25.76 0.70
N PRO A 7 31.20 24.57 1.04
CA PRO A 7 31.76 23.65 0.06
C PRO A 7 30.66 22.99 -0.79
N PRO A 8 30.94 22.62 -2.05
CA PRO A 8 29.97 22.01 -2.94
C PRO A 8 29.65 20.57 -2.48
N CYS A 9 28.41 20.33 -2.06
CA CYS A 9 27.86 18.98 -1.88
C CYS A 9 27.59 18.33 -3.26
N ASN A 10 28.65 18.06 -4.03
CA ASN A 10 28.62 17.17 -5.19
C ASN A 10 29.37 15.89 -4.83
N GLY A 11 28.69 14.99 -4.13
CA GLY A 11 29.11 13.60 -3.87
C GLY A 11 28.03 12.62 -4.36
N PRO A 12 28.39 11.37 -4.70
CA PRO A 12 27.70 10.58 -5.72
C PRO A 12 26.42 9.93 -5.17
N PHE A 13 25.26 10.55 -5.41
CA PHE A 13 23.97 9.85 -5.27
C PHE A 13 23.58 9.03 -6.51
N ASN A 14 24.52 8.88 -7.46
CA ASN A 14 24.43 8.03 -8.64
C ASN A 14 25.20 6.72 -8.39
N ALA A 15 24.74 5.89 -7.45
CA ALA A 15 25.05 4.47 -7.50
C ALA A 15 24.06 3.80 -8.47
N PRO A 16 24.50 3.00 -9.46
CA PRO A 16 23.66 2.53 -10.56
C PRO A 16 22.84 1.31 -10.11
N ILE A 17 21.81 1.50 -9.27
CA ILE A 17 20.89 0.39 -8.97
C ILE A 17 19.96 0.09 -10.17
N ALA A 18 19.83 1.04 -11.11
CA ALA A 18 18.95 0.92 -12.28
C ALA A 18 19.65 1.16 -13.63
N ALA A 19 20.99 1.21 -13.69
CA ALA A 19 21.70 1.54 -14.93
C ALA A 19 22.33 0.34 -15.66
N GLU A 20 22.22 -0.87 -15.11
CA GLU A 20 22.89 -2.07 -15.68
C GLU A 20 21.91 -3.21 -16.01
N ASP A 21 20.60 -2.96 -15.98
CA ASP A 21 19.64 -3.92 -16.50
C ASP A 21 19.33 -3.58 -17.96
N GLU A 22 20.00 -4.28 -18.89
CA GLU A 22 19.87 -4.13 -20.34
C GLU A 22 18.42 -4.37 -20.82
N SER A 23 17.54 -4.90 -19.95
CA SER A 23 16.13 -5.15 -20.22
C SER A 23 15.18 -3.95 -19.99
N LEU A 24 15.65 -2.85 -19.37
CA LEU A 24 14.80 -1.70 -19.06
C LEU A 24 14.85 -0.62 -20.15
N THR A 25 13.69 -0.19 -20.64
CA THR A 25 13.60 1.02 -21.48
C THR A 25 14.01 2.27 -20.70
N ALA A 26 14.48 3.32 -21.39
CA ALA A 26 14.86 4.58 -20.75
C ALA A 26 13.74 5.18 -19.87
N GLU A 27 12.49 5.08 -20.32
CA GLU A 27 11.31 5.49 -19.54
C GLU A 27 11.12 4.63 -18.28
N SER A 28 11.28 3.31 -18.40
CA SER A 28 11.20 2.39 -17.26
C SER A 28 12.30 2.65 -16.24
N ALA A 29 13.53 2.95 -16.69
CA ALA A 29 14.65 3.29 -15.83
C ALA A 29 14.39 4.62 -15.07
N ALA A 30 13.82 5.62 -15.73
CA ALA A 30 13.44 6.88 -15.08
C ALA A 30 12.37 6.67 -14.00
N LEU A 31 11.33 5.89 -14.30
CA LEU A 31 10.29 5.52 -13.34
C LEU A 31 10.85 4.70 -12.16
N ALA A 32 11.77 3.77 -12.44
CA ALA A 32 12.44 2.96 -11.42
C ALA A 32 13.25 3.83 -10.45
N ARG A 33 14.02 4.81 -10.96
CA ARG A 33 14.76 5.77 -10.13
C ARG A 33 13.85 6.55 -9.20
N ILE A 34 12.72 7.06 -9.70
CA ILE A 34 11.73 7.77 -8.87
C ILE A 34 11.14 6.84 -7.82
N GLY A 35 10.83 5.59 -8.18
CA GLY A 35 10.33 4.57 -7.26
C GLY A 35 11.33 4.25 -6.14
N LEU A 36 12.59 4.02 -6.48
CA LEU A 36 13.68 3.74 -5.55
C LEU A 36 13.97 4.92 -4.63
N ALA A 37 13.97 6.16 -5.17
CA ALA A 37 14.14 7.36 -4.35
C ALA A 37 13.02 7.48 -3.30
N ARG A 38 11.76 7.21 -3.69
CA ARG A 38 10.61 7.21 -2.76
C ARG A 38 10.71 6.09 -1.72
N TYR A 39 11.19 4.92 -2.10
CA TYR A 39 11.44 3.81 -1.18
C TYR A 39 12.51 4.19 -0.15
N PHE A 40 13.64 4.69 -0.64
CA PHE A 40 14.78 5.11 0.17
C PHE A 40 14.41 6.24 1.14
N ALA A 41 13.67 7.25 0.67
CA ALA A 41 13.15 8.31 1.53
C ALA A 41 12.29 7.76 2.68
N GLY A 42 11.42 6.77 2.39
CA GLY A 42 10.63 6.09 3.42
C GLY A 42 11.49 5.35 4.44
N ALA A 43 12.50 4.60 3.96
CA ALA A 43 13.40 3.84 4.82
C ALA A 43 14.32 4.72 5.69
N LEU A 44 14.71 5.90 5.20
CA LEU A 44 15.46 6.89 5.97
C LEU A 44 14.61 7.53 7.06
N LEU A 45 13.38 7.92 6.71
CA LEU A 45 12.46 8.55 7.65
C LEU A 45 12.01 7.58 8.74
N LEU A 46 11.91 6.29 8.40
CA LEU A 46 11.37 5.26 9.29
C LEU A 46 12.29 4.04 9.30
N PRO A 47 13.28 4.00 10.22
CA PRO A 47 14.19 2.88 10.36
C PRO A 47 13.43 1.56 10.53
N TYR A 48 13.84 0.55 9.75
CA TYR A 48 13.11 -0.70 9.58
C TYR A 48 12.73 -1.38 10.91
N THR A 49 13.70 -1.58 11.81
CA THR A 49 13.50 -2.30 13.07
C THR A 49 12.60 -1.54 14.04
N LEU A 50 12.73 -0.21 14.08
CA LEU A 50 11.88 0.66 14.88
C LEU A 50 10.44 0.62 14.37
N PHE A 51 10.25 0.71 13.06
CA PHE A 51 8.93 0.62 12.44
C PHE A 51 8.30 -0.78 12.64
N LEU A 52 9.06 -1.86 12.45
CA LEU A 52 8.59 -3.23 12.67
C LEU A 52 8.15 -3.44 14.13
N GLY A 53 8.97 -3.06 15.10
CA GLY A 53 8.63 -3.20 16.52
C GLY A 53 7.40 -2.38 16.91
N ALA A 54 7.25 -1.17 16.35
CA ALA A 54 6.04 -0.38 16.53
C ALA A 54 4.81 -1.05 15.88
N ALA A 55 4.94 -1.57 14.67
CA ALA A 55 3.86 -2.26 13.97
C ALA A 55 3.39 -3.51 14.74
N GLU A 56 4.32 -4.30 15.28
CA GLU A 56 3.98 -5.49 16.07
C GLU A 56 3.35 -5.15 17.42
N SER A 57 3.91 -4.18 18.16
CA SER A 57 3.38 -3.76 19.46
C SER A 57 2.00 -3.10 19.38
N LEU A 58 1.70 -2.41 18.27
CA LEU A 58 0.40 -1.79 18.02
C LEU A 58 -0.56 -2.72 17.26
N HIS A 59 -0.23 -4.01 17.11
CA HIS A 59 -1.06 -4.96 16.36
C HIS A 59 -1.46 -4.45 14.97
N TYR A 60 -0.51 -3.81 14.28
CA TYR A 60 -0.65 -3.24 12.95
C TYR A 60 -1.78 -2.21 12.81
N ASP A 61 -2.14 -1.50 13.89
CA ASP A 61 -3.10 -0.39 13.81
C ASP A 61 -2.51 0.77 12.99
N ILE A 62 -3.05 0.95 11.78
CA ILE A 62 -2.55 1.91 10.78
C ILE A 62 -2.75 3.35 11.25
N ASP A 63 -3.82 3.66 11.99
CA ASP A 63 -4.08 5.02 12.47
C ASP A 63 -3.14 5.36 13.63
N LEU A 64 -2.91 4.42 14.56
CA LEU A 64 -1.93 4.64 15.64
C LEU A 64 -0.50 4.72 15.11
N LEU A 65 -0.16 3.94 14.08
CA LEU A 65 1.13 4.07 13.39
C LEU A 65 1.26 5.40 12.67
N SER A 66 0.19 5.86 11.99
CA SER A 66 0.16 7.16 11.31
C SER A 66 0.38 8.30 12.30
N LEU A 67 -0.26 8.23 13.47
CA LEU A 67 -0.07 9.17 14.58
C LEU A 67 1.37 9.13 15.11
N LYS A 68 1.88 7.94 15.41
CA LYS A 68 3.21 7.76 16.02
C LYS A 68 4.35 8.27 15.13
N PHE A 69 4.19 8.14 13.82
CA PHE A 69 5.22 8.48 12.85
C PHE A 69 4.93 9.75 12.06
N GLU A 70 3.82 10.44 12.37
CA GLU A 70 3.39 11.69 11.72
C GLU A 70 3.36 11.60 10.18
N VAL A 71 2.98 10.44 9.66
CA VAL A 71 2.85 10.19 8.23
C VAL A 71 1.44 9.71 7.89
N GLY A 72 0.98 10.04 6.68
CA GLY A 72 -0.37 9.69 6.26
C GLY A 72 -0.60 8.18 6.08
N PHE A 73 -1.88 7.80 6.14
CA PHE A 73 -2.38 6.43 6.02
C PHE A 73 -1.79 5.66 4.81
N GLU A 74 -1.76 6.27 3.61
CA GLU A 74 -1.16 5.64 2.42
C GLU A 74 0.32 5.30 2.65
N THR A 75 1.09 6.18 3.30
CA THR A 75 2.51 5.98 3.53
C THR A 75 2.75 4.82 4.50
N ILE A 76 1.99 4.74 5.60
CA ILE A 76 2.07 3.59 6.52
C ILE A 76 1.76 2.29 5.78
N CYS A 77 0.65 2.23 5.02
CA CYS A 77 0.27 1.04 4.28
C CYS A 77 1.36 0.59 3.30
N ARG A 78 2.03 1.53 2.61
CA ARG A 78 3.16 1.19 1.72
C ARG A 78 4.34 0.61 2.49
N LEU A 79 4.71 1.21 3.62
CA LEU A 79 5.83 0.73 4.44
C LEU A 79 5.57 -0.66 5.03
N LEU A 80 4.33 -0.95 5.41
CA LEU A 80 3.94 -2.29 5.85
C LEU A 80 4.19 -3.36 4.77
N THR A 81 4.03 -3.02 3.48
CA THR A 81 4.34 -3.97 2.40
C THR A 81 5.83 -4.27 2.24
N THR A 82 6.72 -3.45 2.80
CA THR A 82 8.17 -3.60 2.66
C THR A 82 8.83 -4.33 3.83
N LEU A 83 8.07 -4.75 4.85
CA LEU A 83 8.55 -5.44 6.05
C LEU A 83 8.96 -6.90 5.80
N GLN A 84 9.85 -7.15 4.83
CA GLN A 84 10.26 -8.48 4.35
C GLN A 84 11.76 -8.76 4.50
N ARG A 85 12.48 -8.03 5.36
CA ARG A 85 13.90 -8.28 5.64
C ARG A 85 14.09 -9.70 6.18
N PRO A 86 15.00 -10.53 5.63
CA PRO A 86 15.30 -11.86 6.16
C PRO A 86 15.67 -11.80 7.65
N GLY A 87 15.13 -12.72 8.45
CA GLY A 87 15.31 -12.76 9.91
C GLY A 87 14.40 -11.83 10.72
N GLU A 88 13.85 -10.77 10.11
CA GLU A 88 13.01 -9.77 10.79
C GLU A 88 11.76 -9.46 9.94
N ARG A 89 10.96 -10.48 9.62
CA ARG A 89 9.78 -10.33 8.75
C ARG A 89 8.53 -9.95 9.54
N GLY A 90 7.86 -8.90 9.08
CA GLY A 90 6.50 -8.59 9.50
C GLY A 90 5.44 -9.41 8.74
N VAL A 91 4.16 -9.09 8.96
CA VAL A 91 3.06 -9.63 8.16
C VAL A 91 3.25 -9.29 6.68
N SER A 92 3.02 -10.29 5.82
CA SER A 92 3.10 -10.11 4.37
C SER A 92 1.82 -9.46 3.85
N PHE A 93 1.94 -8.18 3.51
CA PHE A 93 0.83 -7.37 2.99
C PHE A 93 0.87 -7.19 1.47
N PHE A 94 -0.32 -7.03 0.89
CA PHE A 94 -0.55 -6.46 -0.43
C PHE A 94 -1.24 -5.11 -0.30
N PHE A 95 -0.90 -4.20 -1.20
CA PHE A 95 -1.38 -2.82 -1.24
C PHE A 95 -1.97 -2.52 -2.61
N VAL A 96 -3.11 -1.85 -2.61
CA VAL A 96 -3.77 -1.32 -3.80
C VAL A 96 -4.23 0.11 -3.54
N ARG A 97 -4.19 0.93 -4.60
CA ARG A 97 -4.82 2.25 -4.61
C ARG A 97 -5.74 2.36 -5.81
N THR A 98 -6.99 2.73 -5.58
CA THR A 98 -8.00 2.90 -6.63
C THR A 98 -8.68 4.26 -6.53
N ASP A 99 -9.21 4.75 -7.64
CA ASP A 99 -10.07 5.94 -7.67
C ASP A 99 -11.56 5.55 -7.56
N GLY A 100 -12.44 6.56 -7.50
CA GLY A 100 -13.89 6.36 -7.35
C GLY A 100 -14.57 5.65 -8.52
N VAL A 101 -13.90 5.57 -9.68
CA VAL A 101 -14.39 4.85 -10.87
C VAL A 101 -13.88 3.40 -10.88
N GLY A 102 -13.00 3.05 -9.94
CA GLY A 102 -12.44 1.71 -9.80
C GLY A 102 -11.12 1.51 -10.53
N LYS A 103 -10.51 2.56 -11.11
CA LYS A 103 -9.21 2.44 -11.76
C LYS A 103 -8.12 2.30 -10.72
N ILE A 104 -7.46 1.14 -10.74
CA ILE A 104 -6.32 0.88 -9.87
C ILE A 104 -5.09 1.64 -10.39
N SER A 105 -4.61 2.60 -9.60
CA SER A 105 -3.48 3.47 -9.93
C SER A 105 -2.15 2.99 -9.33
N LYS A 106 -2.17 2.06 -8.36
CA LYS A 106 -0.96 1.51 -7.75
C LYS A 106 -1.20 0.11 -7.17
N ARG A 107 -0.19 -0.76 -7.31
CA ARG A 107 -0.14 -2.10 -6.72
C ARG A 107 1.26 -2.36 -6.17
N GLN A 108 1.33 -2.86 -4.95
CA GLN A 108 2.59 -3.29 -4.32
C GLN A 108 2.31 -4.55 -3.49
N SER A 109 3.25 -5.50 -3.47
CA SER A 109 3.09 -6.74 -2.72
C SER A 109 4.42 -7.18 -2.14
N ALA A 110 4.37 -7.63 -0.88
CA ALA A 110 5.50 -8.15 -0.12
C ALA A 110 6.07 -9.46 -0.68
N ASN A 111 5.21 -10.31 -1.25
CA ASN A 111 5.58 -11.58 -1.88
C ASN A 111 4.99 -11.68 -3.28
N ALA A 112 5.35 -12.73 -4.02
CA ALA A 112 4.70 -13.15 -5.27
C ALA A 112 3.24 -13.57 -4.96
N PHE A 113 2.43 -12.59 -4.66
CA PHE A 113 1.03 -12.75 -4.39
C PHE A 113 0.31 -12.72 -5.73
N HIS A 114 -0.39 -13.81 -6.02
CA HIS A 114 -1.33 -13.87 -7.12
C HIS A 114 -2.58 -13.03 -6.79
N VAL A 115 -2.45 -11.70 -6.71
CA VAL A 115 -3.43 -10.90 -7.46
C VAL A 115 -3.07 -11.12 -8.92
N SER A 116 -3.35 -12.34 -9.40
CA SER A 116 -3.51 -12.60 -10.80
C SER A 116 -4.37 -11.46 -11.33
N ARG A 117 -4.11 -11.05 -12.57
CA ARG A 117 -4.89 -10.08 -13.36
C ARG A 117 -6.42 -10.37 -13.42
N VAL A 118 -6.90 -11.35 -12.66
CA VAL A 118 -8.24 -11.87 -12.52
C VAL A 118 -8.74 -11.49 -11.12
N GLY A 119 -9.63 -10.49 -11.05
CA GLY A 119 -10.25 -10.03 -9.79
C GLY A 119 -10.38 -8.51 -9.65
N ASP A 120 -9.78 -7.75 -10.57
CA ASP A 120 -9.62 -6.29 -10.53
C ASP A 120 -10.90 -5.45 -10.52
N SER A 121 -12.07 -6.08 -10.59
CA SER A 121 -13.37 -5.40 -10.72
C SER A 121 -14.46 -6.06 -9.89
N CYS A 122 -14.14 -6.86 -8.86
CA CYS A 122 -15.21 -7.37 -7.99
C CYS A 122 -15.90 -6.18 -7.29
N PRO A 123 -17.15 -5.82 -7.64
CA PRO A 123 -17.80 -4.65 -7.06
C PRO A 123 -18.12 -4.85 -5.57
N LEU A 124 -18.04 -6.11 -5.10
CA LEU A 124 -18.21 -6.50 -3.69
C LEU A 124 -16.91 -6.42 -2.88
N TRP A 125 -15.89 -5.77 -3.41
CA TRP A 125 -14.63 -5.56 -2.71
C TRP A 125 -14.71 -4.29 -1.87
N VAL A 126 -14.36 -4.42 -0.59
CA VAL A 126 -14.44 -3.39 0.45
C VAL A 126 -13.68 -2.11 0.09
N VAL A 127 -12.70 -2.22 -0.81
CA VAL A 127 -11.97 -1.07 -1.34
C VAL A 127 -12.88 -0.12 -2.12
N HIS A 128 -13.88 -0.63 -2.84
CA HIS A 128 -14.89 0.20 -3.50
C HIS A 128 -15.94 0.73 -2.51
N GLU A 129 -16.34 -0.10 -1.53
CA GLU A 129 -17.27 0.31 -0.46
C GLU A 129 -16.72 1.47 0.40
N ALA A 130 -15.40 1.60 0.50
CA ALA A 130 -14.75 2.69 1.21
C ALA A 130 -15.21 4.08 0.71
N PHE A 131 -15.51 4.23 -0.58
CA PHE A 131 -16.03 5.51 -1.12
C PHE A 131 -17.42 5.87 -0.58
N ALA A 132 -18.23 4.89 -0.22
CA ALA A 132 -19.52 5.11 0.45
C ALA A 132 -19.36 5.42 1.95
N ASN A 133 -18.18 5.17 2.53
CA ASN A 133 -17.86 5.45 3.93
C ASN A 133 -16.54 6.25 4.07
N PRO A 134 -16.47 7.49 3.55
CA PRO A 134 -15.21 8.25 3.52
C PRO A 134 -14.58 8.41 4.90
N GLY A 135 -13.25 8.22 4.96
CA GLY A 135 -12.46 8.38 6.17
C GLY A 135 -12.58 7.25 7.19
N ARG A 136 -13.55 6.33 7.06
CA ARG A 136 -13.71 5.17 7.95
C ARG A 136 -12.89 3.99 7.46
N ILE A 137 -12.29 3.25 8.40
CA ILE A 137 -11.67 1.96 8.10
C ILE A 137 -12.77 0.89 8.01
N LEU A 138 -12.81 0.20 6.88
CA LEU A 138 -13.67 -0.95 6.63
C LEU A 138 -12.83 -2.22 6.55
N THR A 139 -13.39 -3.36 6.95
CA THR A 139 -12.71 -4.66 6.89
C THR A 139 -13.60 -5.72 6.26
N GLN A 140 -12.99 -6.61 5.48
CA GLN A 140 -13.69 -7.70 4.80
C GLN A 140 -12.82 -8.95 4.75
N VAL A 141 -13.44 -10.12 4.97
CA VAL A 141 -12.80 -11.40 4.63
C VAL A 141 -13.31 -11.87 3.28
N SER A 142 -12.41 -11.97 2.31
CA SER A 142 -12.71 -12.46 0.95
C SER A 142 -12.05 -13.80 0.71
N LYS A 143 -12.78 -14.74 0.11
CA LYS A 143 -12.21 -16.01 -0.38
C LYS A 143 -11.98 -15.91 -1.89
N MET A 144 -10.79 -16.25 -2.34
CA MET A 144 -10.46 -16.31 -3.76
C MET A 144 -10.83 -17.68 -4.36
N PRO A 145 -10.98 -17.80 -5.69
CA PRO A 145 -11.27 -19.07 -6.36
C PRO A 145 -10.24 -20.18 -6.08
N ASP A 146 -9.00 -19.80 -5.77
CA ASP A 146 -7.91 -20.71 -5.33
C ASP A 146 -8.10 -21.25 -3.89
N ARG A 147 -9.26 -21.00 -3.28
CA ARG A 147 -9.68 -21.35 -1.92
C ARG A 147 -8.93 -20.63 -0.80
N ARG A 148 -7.98 -19.75 -1.11
CA ARG A 148 -7.30 -18.93 -0.10
C ARG A 148 -8.24 -17.83 0.38
N ALA A 149 -8.12 -17.47 1.65
CA ALA A 149 -8.88 -16.39 2.25
C ALA A 149 -7.94 -15.27 2.68
N TYR A 150 -8.45 -14.05 2.60
CA TYR A 150 -7.71 -12.82 2.84
C TYR A 150 -8.52 -11.89 3.71
N LEU A 151 -7.84 -11.23 4.64
CA LEU A 151 -8.37 -10.07 5.33
C LEU A 151 -7.98 -8.83 4.55
N TRP A 152 -8.98 -8.01 4.21
CA TRP A 152 -8.84 -6.70 3.61
C TRP A 152 -9.20 -5.61 4.61
N ILE A 153 -8.46 -4.52 4.52
CA ILE A 153 -8.65 -3.27 5.26
C ILE A 153 -8.68 -2.17 4.21
N ALA A 154 -9.70 -1.32 4.22
CA ALA A 154 -9.84 -0.24 3.25
C ALA A 154 -10.25 1.08 3.90
N ARG A 155 -9.74 2.19 3.36
CA ARG A 155 -10.08 3.55 3.78
C ARG A 155 -9.86 4.52 2.63
N THR A 156 -10.70 5.55 2.51
CA THR A 156 -10.41 6.65 1.59
C THR A 156 -9.32 7.57 2.12
N THR A 157 -8.57 8.16 1.19
CA THR A 157 -7.57 9.18 1.43
C THR A 157 -7.82 10.31 0.44
N HIS A 158 -7.55 11.53 0.89
CA HIS A 158 -7.73 12.75 0.11
C HIS A 158 -6.35 13.32 -0.22
N SER A 159 -6.18 13.83 -1.44
CA SER A 159 -4.96 14.49 -1.88
C SER A 159 -5.30 15.74 -2.69
N GLY A 160 -4.58 16.83 -2.41
CA GLY A 160 -4.91 18.15 -2.94
C GLY A 160 -6.01 18.84 -2.13
N GLY A 161 -6.52 19.96 -2.65
CA GLY A 161 -7.64 20.68 -2.04
C GLY A 161 -7.27 21.55 -0.84
N LEU A 162 -7.03 22.83 -1.05
CA LEU A 162 -7.32 23.87 -0.06
C LEU A 162 -8.14 24.94 -0.74
N GLY A 163 -9.40 25.10 -0.32
CA GLY A 163 -10.35 26.04 -0.89
C GLY A 163 -11.38 25.41 -1.85
N TYR A 164 -12.54 26.06 -1.95
CA TYR A 164 -13.72 25.56 -2.68
C TYR A 164 -13.47 25.21 -4.16
N LEU A 165 -12.51 25.87 -4.80
CA LEU A 165 -12.20 25.71 -6.22
C LEU A 165 -10.97 24.82 -6.48
N ALA A 166 -10.32 24.35 -5.42
CA ALA A 166 -9.11 23.56 -5.57
C ALA A 166 -9.50 22.14 -6.06
N PRO A 167 -8.78 21.59 -7.05
CA PRO A 167 -9.03 20.23 -7.50
C PRO A 167 -8.67 19.24 -6.40
N GLU A 168 -9.66 18.46 -5.98
CA GLU A 168 -9.51 17.37 -5.02
C GLU A 168 -9.39 16.03 -5.73
N ARG A 169 -8.56 15.15 -5.17
CA ARG A 169 -8.45 13.76 -5.62
C ARG A 169 -8.70 12.82 -4.46
N ASN A 170 -9.71 11.96 -4.65
CA ASN A 170 -10.12 10.97 -3.66
C ASN A 170 -9.68 9.58 -4.14
N PHE A 171 -8.97 8.87 -3.27
CA PHE A 171 -8.51 7.51 -3.54
C PHE A 171 -8.94 6.60 -2.41
N ALA A 172 -9.24 5.35 -2.71
CA ALA A 172 -9.34 4.30 -1.70
C ALA A 172 -8.01 3.53 -1.64
N ILE A 173 -7.51 3.36 -0.43
CA ILE A 173 -6.36 2.54 -0.11
C ILE A 173 -6.88 1.21 0.41
N GLY A 174 -6.46 0.12 -0.23
CA GLY A 174 -6.70 -1.24 0.24
C GLY A 174 -5.39 -1.87 0.70
N LEU A 175 -5.39 -2.41 1.90
CA LEU A 175 -4.31 -3.22 2.45
C LEU A 175 -4.88 -4.59 2.80
N GLY A 176 -4.15 -5.67 2.55
CA GLY A 176 -4.56 -6.92 3.15
C GLY A 176 -3.49 -7.97 3.21
N CYS A 177 -3.84 -9.08 3.84
CA CYS A 177 -2.94 -10.17 4.13
C CYS A 177 -3.69 -11.51 4.00
N VAL A 178 -2.92 -12.59 3.93
CA VAL A 178 -3.48 -13.96 4.08
C VAL A 178 -4.18 -14.06 5.42
N ILE A 179 -5.33 -14.72 5.46
CA ILE A 179 -6.16 -14.83 6.68
C ILE A 179 -5.40 -15.43 7.87
N GLY A 180 -4.39 -16.27 7.62
CA GLY A 180 -3.55 -16.87 8.67
C GLY A 180 -2.68 -15.87 9.44
N TYR A 181 -2.59 -14.62 9.00
CA TYR A 181 -1.95 -13.53 9.76
C TYR A 181 -2.95 -12.60 10.46
N ALA A 182 -4.25 -12.78 10.25
CA ALA A 182 -5.27 -11.83 10.69
C ALA A 182 -5.30 -11.65 12.22
N ASP A 183 -5.00 -12.70 12.97
CA ASP A 183 -4.89 -12.71 14.43
C ASP A 183 -3.85 -11.71 14.97
N ARG A 184 -2.83 -11.39 14.18
CA ARG A 184 -1.82 -10.37 14.52
C ARG A 184 -2.33 -8.94 14.38
N LEU A 185 -3.43 -8.72 13.64
CA LEU A 185 -3.95 -7.40 13.31
C LEU A 185 -5.13 -7.06 14.22
N VAL A 186 -5.19 -5.81 14.70
CA VAL A 186 -6.33 -5.28 15.47
C VAL A 186 -7.66 -5.41 14.71
N TYR A 187 -7.59 -5.33 13.38
CA TYR A 187 -8.73 -5.37 12.46
C TYR A 187 -9.46 -6.70 12.37
N SER A 188 -8.89 -7.79 12.89
CA SER A 188 -9.58 -9.09 12.96
C SER A 188 -10.58 -9.20 14.11
N ARG A 189 -10.49 -8.31 15.10
CA ARG A 189 -11.38 -8.30 16.28
C ARG A 189 -12.77 -7.74 15.97
N VAL A 190 -12.85 -6.86 14.97
CA VAL A 190 -14.14 -6.38 14.45
C VAL A 190 -14.70 -7.46 13.53
N ARG A 191 -15.99 -7.78 13.69
CA ARG A 191 -16.69 -8.79 12.88
C ARG A 191 -16.62 -8.39 11.40
N ALA A 192 -15.59 -8.90 10.70
CA ALA A 192 -15.37 -8.59 9.30
C ALA A 192 -16.58 -9.04 8.48
N THR A 193 -17.03 -8.20 7.55
CA THR A 193 -18.08 -8.61 6.62
C THR A 193 -17.55 -9.75 5.77
N ARG A 194 -18.29 -10.86 5.77
CA ARG A 194 -17.94 -12.03 4.98
C ARG A 194 -18.68 -11.93 3.67
N VAL A 195 -17.96 -11.64 2.60
CA VAL A 195 -18.54 -11.71 1.26
C VAL A 195 -18.13 -13.07 0.68
N PRO A 196 -19.08 -13.90 0.23
CA PRO A 196 -18.72 -15.12 -0.51
C PRO A 196 -17.88 -14.74 -1.73
N ALA A 197 -16.99 -15.65 -2.16
CA ALA A 197 -16.27 -15.44 -3.42
C ALA A 197 -17.28 -15.09 -4.51
N ALA A 198 -17.05 -14.03 -5.28
CA ALA A 198 -17.83 -13.82 -6.49
C ALA A 198 -17.71 -15.11 -7.30
N GLY A 199 -18.83 -15.81 -7.50
CA GLY A 199 -18.87 -16.95 -8.39
C GLY A 199 -18.33 -16.52 -9.76
N PRO A 200 -17.79 -17.43 -10.57
CA PRO A 200 -17.37 -17.08 -11.92
C PRO A 200 -18.53 -16.33 -12.59
N VAL A 201 -18.30 -15.08 -12.97
CA VAL A 201 -19.24 -14.33 -13.78
C VAL A 201 -19.28 -15.09 -15.09
N GLY A 202 -20.29 -15.94 -15.22
CA GLY A 202 -20.46 -16.81 -16.37
C GLY A 202 -20.47 -15.97 -17.63
N ALA A 203 -19.65 -16.35 -18.60
CA ALA A 203 -19.97 -16.06 -19.99
C ALA A 203 -21.41 -16.54 -20.24
N PRO A 204 -22.24 -15.80 -20.98
CA PRO A 204 -23.56 -16.27 -21.34
C PRO A 204 -23.39 -17.56 -22.14
N HIS A 205 -23.89 -18.68 -21.61
CA HIS A 205 -24.04 -19.89 -22.40
C HIS A 205 -25.22 -19.68 -23.37
N PRO A 206 -25.08 -20.06 -24.66
CA PRO A 206 -26.20 -20.15 -25.59
C PRO A 206 -27.19 -21.25 -25.20
#